data_AF-A0A8J6HF24-F1
#
_entry.id   AF-A0A8J6HF24-F1
#
_cell.length_a   1.000
_cell.length_b   1.000
_cell.length_c   1.000
_cell.angle_alpha   90.00
_cell.angle_beta   90.00
_cell.angle_gamma   90.00
#
_symmetry.space_group_name_H-M   'P 1'
#
loop_
_entity.id
_entity.type
_entity.pdbx_description
1 polymer ?
#
loop_
_entity_poly.entity_id
_entity_poly.type
_entity_poly.pdbx_seq_one_letter_code
_entity_poly.pdbx_strand_id
1 'polypeptide(L)'
;MQQFFENHPWFEGVDWESIRDNNAPYIPEVSSPTDTSNFDVDDADIRLSDAMPPTANNAFTGLHLPFVGFTFTQGSCICDLSNLYTNITNNLTDKQNKRNNGEILSLNLNQEKDMDKRMSPDGTRKLQDEINTLTKRNCELESQLRSLEAGHSKDIFIDTLDGAESGKVKELEKLNRILKQEKEEAQKEKLDLHEKLKFQDKELKDALAQKKLAMAEYTEVSDKLSELRQQKQKFSRQVRDKEEELEAVMQKVDSLRNDIRRAEKLRRELESRIEEALAEATKERKLRERSEEYCRQMQAESDRLRVRSELGPRDQQDSLRLKAELEKLEVQYNESLTQQQARYNLELSSLREQLHEAESHRELLEREVQNLKEKQEKHRVEAISESEQMIAELNRRHDRDKQILLDDNHKLTSNVEFLTESVERLQTERANLEAEYEQLRSKQETLGQWESQLAEIIQWVSDEKDARAYLQALATKMTEELDYLKHAGVSNAMGGADKNWRNRRSQKLDKMELLNLQSSLQSEIQAKQAINEELSKTREALLEAQKDLRDSRQRNEAFVQDIKRKEKQLKELQNRLDAEGFGSWLKHLPLVIGITSCFWGILLLFMRLYS
;
A
#
# COMPACT_ATOMS: atom_id res chain seq x y z
N MET A 1 -15.95 -51.51 6.16
CA MET A 1 -15.20 -51.48 4.89
C MET A 1 -13.70 -51.68 5.13
N GLN A 2 -13.11 -50.98 6.11
CA GLN A 2 -11.69 -51.13 6.47
C GLN A 2 -11.28 -52.58 6.83
N GLN A 3 -12.05 -53.27 7.67
CA GLN A 3 -11.81 -54.68 8.03
C GLN A 3 -11.84 -55.67 6.85
N PHE A 4 -12.43 -55.30 5.71
CA PHE A 4 -12.45 -56.15 4.51
C PHE A 4 -11.10 -56.13 3.78
N PHE A 5 -10.43 -54.99 3.76
CA PHE A 5 -9.12 -54.84 3.14
C PHE A 5 -7.99 -55.33 4.05
N GLU A 6 -8.10 -55.10 5.37
CA GLU A 6 -7.09 -55.54 6.34
C GLU A 6 -6.91 -57.07 6.37
N ASN A 7 -7.99 -57.82 6.13
CA ASN A 7 -7.97 -59.29 6.15
C ASN A 7 -7.77 -59.94 4.77
N HIS A 8 -7.50 -59.15 3.73
CA HIS A 8 -7.32 -59.68 2.38
C HIS A 8 -5.88 -60.21 2.19
N PRO A 9 -5.66 -61.41 1.62
CA PRO A 9 -4.34 -62.03 1.50
C PRO A 9 -3.27 -61.17 0.80
N TRP A 10 -3.67 -60.27 -0.11
CA TRP A 10 -2.74 -59.31 -0.74
C TRP A 10 -1.97 -58.49 0.31
N PHE A 11 -2.64 -58.04 1.37
CA PHE A 11 -2.07 -57.15 2.38
C PHE A 11 -1.49 -57.91 3.60
N GLU A 12 -1.24 -59.21 3.45
CA GLU A 12 -0.62 -60.01 4.49
C GLU A 12 0.78 -59.47 4.83
N GLY A 13 1.04 -59.21 6.11
CA GLY A 13 2.28 -58.61 6.60
C GLY A 13 2.31 -57.07 6.58
N VAL A 14 1.26 -56.40 6.11
CA VAL A 14 1.11 -54.94 6.26
C VAL A 14 0.61 -54.62 7.66
N ASP A 15 1.41 -53.91 8.45
CA ASP A 15 0.98 -53.36 9.72
C ASP A 15 0.18 -52.07 9.49
N TRP A 16 -1.14 -52.17 9.56
CA TRP A 16 -2.07 -51.06 9.35
C TRP A 16 -2.06 -50.04 10.49
N GLU A 17 -1.66 -50.42 11.71
CA GLU A 17 -1.62 -49.50 12.85
C GLU A 17 -0.43 -48.53 12.74
N SER A 18 0.72 -49.02 12.27
CA SER A 18 1.96 -48.23 12.12
C SER A 18 2.31 -47.88 10.67
N ILE A 19 1.37 -48.04 9.72
CA ILE A 19 1.63 -47.88 8.28
C ILE A 19 2.23 -46.51 7.89
N ARG A 20 1.95 -45.47 8.67
CA ARG A 20 2.48 -44.11 8.46
C ARG A 20 3.90 -43.91 9.00
N ASP A 21 4.33 -44.75 9.92
CA ASP A 21 5.64 -44.68 10.57
C ASP A 21 6.68 -45.59 9.87
N ASN A 22 6.22 -46.51 9.03
CA ASN A 22 7.08 -47.36 8.20
C ASN A 22 7.67 -46.56 7.04
N ASN A 23 8.93 -46.87 6.68
CA ASN A 23 9.59 -46.24 5.55
C ASN A 23 8.84 -46.53 4.24
N ALA A 24 8.40 -45.46 3.57
CA ALA A 24 7.76 -45.57 2.28
C ALA A 24 8.73 -46.18 1.25
N PRO A 25 8.24 -47.05 0.34
CA PRO A 25 9.08 -47.71 -0.67
C PRO A 25 9.65 -46.75 -1.72
N TYR A 26 9.06 -45.56 -1.84
CA TYR A 26 9.51 -44.50 -2.71
C TYR A 26 9.61 -43.19 -1.92
N ILE A 27 10.76 -42.52 -2.05
CA ILE A 27 11.00 -41.20 -1.48
C ILE A 27 11.28 -40.27 -2.66
N PRO A 28 10.39 -39.29 -2.95
CA PRO A 28 10.61 -38.37 -4.06
C PRO A 28 11.84 -37.50 -3.80
N GLU A 29 12.60 -37.23 -4.84
CA GLU A 29 13.70 -36.27 -4.79
C GLU A 29 13.11 -34.86 -4.83
N VAL A 30 13.41 -34.06 -3.80
CA VAL A 30 12.90 -32.69 -3.68
C VAL A 30 14.08 -31.75 -3.49
N SER A 31 14.33 -30.91 -4.49
CA SER A 31 15.46 -29.96 -4.49
C SER A 31 15.23 -28.76 -3.59
N SER A 32 13.97 -28.35 -3.40
CA SER A 32 13.57 -27.22 -2.55
C SER A 32 12.10 -27.33 -2.12
N PRO A 33 11.68 -26.60 -1.06
CA PRO A 33 10.27 -26.61 -0.61
C PRO A 33 9.25 -26.13 -1.67
N THR A 34 9.71 -25.50 -2.75
CA THR A 34 8.89 -25.01 -3.86
C THR A 34 9.17 -25.74 -5.17
N ASP A 35 9.83 -26.90 -5.10
CA ASP A 35 10.17 -27.69 -6.28
C ASP A 35 8.91 -28.28 -6.94
N THR A 36 8.66 -27.89 -8.18
CA THR A 36 7.52 -28.35 -8.98
C THR A 36 7.91 -29.46 -9.96
N SER A 37 9.16 -29.94 -9.97
CA SER A 37 9.66 -30.94 -10.95
C SER A 37 8.98 -32.32 -10.84
N ASN A 38 8.40 -32.65 -9.68
CA ASN A 38 7.62 -33.87 -9.48
C ASN A 38 6.16 -33.73 -9.97
N PHE A 39 5.80 -32.61 -10.61
CA PHE A 39 4.48 -32.32 -11.16
C PHE A 39 4.59 -31.95 -12.64
N ASP A 40 3.70 -32.49 -13.47
CA ASP A 40 3.55 -32.05 -14.86
C ASP A 40 2.85 -30.67 -14.87
N VAL A 41 3.63 -29.60 -14.97
CA VAL A 41 3.12 -28.23 -15.05
C VAL A 41 3.05 -27.81 -16.52
N ASP A 42 1.87 -27.94 -17.12
CA ASP A 42 1.60 -27.34 -18.42
C ASP A 42 1.42 -25.82 -18.24
N ASP A 43 2.36 -25.02 -18.75
CA ASP A 43 2.32 -23.54 -18.71
C ASP A 43 1.06 -22.93 -19.36
N ALA A 44 0.26 -23.73 -20.06
CA ALA A 44 -0.97 -23.32 -20.74
C ALA A 44 -2.22 -23.31 -19.83
N ASP A 45 -2.17 -23.94 -18.65
CA ASP A 45 -3.35 -24.15 -17.79
C ASP A 45 -3.52 -23.10 -16.68
N ILE A 46 -2.59 -22.14 -16.56
CA ILE A 46 -2.86 -20.89 -15.82
C ILE A 46 -3.70 -19.96 -16.70
N ARG A 47 -4.83 -20.46 -17.21
CA ARG A 47 -5.93 -19.59 -17.59
C ARG A 47 -6.51 -19.07 -16.29
N LEU A 48 -6.02 -17.90 -15.86
CA LEU A 48 -6.77 -17.03 -14.98
C LEU A 48 -8.19 -16.99 -15.53
N SER A 49 -9.12 -17.63 -14.82
CA SER A 49 -10.52 -17.58 -15.19
C SER A 49 -10.90 -16.10 -15.17
N ASP A 50 -11.11 -15.54 -16.35
CA ASP A 50 -11.51 -14.14 -16.59
C ASP A 50 -12.98 -13.91 -16.19
N ALA A 51 -13.44 -14.65 -15.19
CA ALA A 51 -14.79 -14.62 -14.66
C ALA A 51 -14.98 -13.29 -13.91
N MET A 52 -15.53 -12.30 -14.61
CA MET A 52 -15.94 -11.05 -13.99
C MET A 52 -17.11 -11.30 -13.02
N PRO A 53 -17.11 -10.69 -11.83
CA PRO A 53 -18.26 -10.76 -10.94
C PRO A 53 -19.49 -10.14 -11.62
N PRO A 54 -20.70 -10.68 -11.37
CA PRO A 54 -21.94 -10.12 -11.91
C PRO A 54 -22.10 -8.64 -11.54
N THR A 55 -22.66 -7.84 -12.45
CA THR A 55 -22.86 -6.39 -12.24
C THR A 55 -23.83 -6.15 -11.08
N ALA A 56 -23.30 -5.67 -9.96
CA ALA A 56 -24.05 -5.36 -8.75
C ALA A 56 -24.86 -4.06 -8.90
N ASN A 57 -26.19 -4.15 -8.97
CA ASN A 57 -27.08 -2.98 -9.08
C ASN A 57 -28.04 -2.75 -7.90
N ASN A 58 -27.86 -3.46 -6.77
CA ASN A 58 -28.71 -3.32 -5.58
C ASN A 58 -27.89 -3.07 -4.32
N ALA A 59 -28.49 -2.39 -3.32
CA ALA A 59 -27.88 -2.08 -2.03
C ALA A 59 -27.41 -3.32 -1.23
N PHE A 60 -27.95 -4.51 -1.54
CA PHE A 60 -27.43 -5.79 -1.10
C PHE A 60 -27.39 -6.77 -2.28
N THR A 61 -26.20 -7.29 -2.58
CA THR A 61 -25.96 -8.13 -3.77
C THR A 61 -25.88 -9.61 -3.44
N GLY A 62 -25.62 -9.97 -2.18
CA GLY A 62 -25.52 -11.35 -1.70
C GLY A 62 -24.40 -12.20 -2.35
N LEU A 63 -23.58 -11.62 -3.25
CA LEU A 63 -22.61 -12.35 -4.07
C LEU A 63 -21.55 -13.08 -3.24
N HIS A 64 -21.28 -12.60 -2.02
CA HIS A 64 -20.29 -13.20 -1.13
C HIS A 64 -20.87 -14.24 -0.16
N LEU A 65 -22.20 -14.42 -0.10
CA LEU A 65 -22.83 -15.37 0.82
C LEU A 65 -22.36 -16.82 0.64
N PRO A 66 -22.13 -17.34 -0.59
CA PRO A 66 -21.61 -18.70 -0.79
C PRO A 66 -20.21 -18.94 -0.19
N PHE A 67 -19.45 -17.88 0.13
CA PHE A 67 -18.10 -17.98 0.68
C PHE A 67 -18.05 -17.75 2.20
N VAL A 68 -19.19 -17.48 2.85
CA VAL A 68 -19.25 -17.35 4.31
C VAL A 68 -18.97 -18.72 4.93
N GLY A 69 -18.00 -18.77 5.86
CA GLY A 69 -17.52 -20.03 6.45
C GLY A 69 -16.44 -20.74 5.63
N PHE A 70 -16.03 -20.21 4.47
CA PHE A 70 -14.92 -20.77 3.70
C PHE A 70 -13.56 -20.48 4.34
N THR A 71 -13.45 -19.39 5.08
CA THR A 71 -12.19 -18.99 5.72
C THR A 71 -11.81 -19.96 6.82
N PHE A 72 -10.67 -20.63 6.65
CA PHE A 72 -10.08 -21.50 7.65
C PHE A 72 -8.70 -20.98 8.06
N THR A 73 -8.43 -20.99 9.37
CA THR A 73 -7.13 -20.63 9.92
C THR A 73 -6.71 -21.70 10.92
N GLN A 74 -5.75 -22.54 10.52
CA GLN A 74 -5.21 -23.59 11.36
C GLN A 74 -4.53 -23.00 12.60
N GLY A 75 -4.82 -23.54 13.78
CA GLY A 75 -4.25 -23.06 15.06
C GLY A 75 -4.96 -21.85 15.67
N SER A 76 -5.96 -21.27 14.99
CA SER A 76 -6.80 -20.23 15.58
C SER A 76 -7.78 -20.83 16.60
N CYS A 77 -7.96 -20.20 17.75
CA CYS A 77 -8.88 -20.65 18.80
C CYS A 77 -10.37 -20.52 18.43
N ILE A 78 -10.67 -19.80 17.35
CA ILE A 78 -12.01 -19.58 16.81
C ILE A 78 -12.27 -20.36 15.51
N CYS A 79 -11.33 -21.20 15.08
CA CYS A 79 -11.57 -22.05 13.91
C CYS A 79 -12.55 -23.18 14.24
N ASP A 80 -13.22 -23.72 13.22
CA ASP A 80 -14.25 -24.76 13.38
C ASP A 80 -13.72 -26.07 14.00
N LEU A 81 -12.40 -26.30 13.93
CA LEU A 81 -11.72 -27.45 14.54
C LEU A 81 -11.29 -27.18 16.00
N SER A 82 -11.35 -25.93 16.45
CA SER A 82 -10.98 -25.53 17.80
C SER A 82 -12.18 -25.59 18.73
N ASN A 83 -12.03 -26.29 19.85
CA ASN A 83 -13.05 -26.34 20.87
C ASN A 83 -12.84 -25.18 21.86
N LEU A 84 -13.62 -24.10 21.70
CA LEU A 84 -13.58 -22.92 22.57
C LEU A 84 -13.69 -23.29 24.05
N TYR A 85 -14.44 -24.36 24.36
CA TYR A 85 -14.63 -24.83 25.72
C TYR A 85 -13.29 -25.22 26.38
N THR A 86 -12.42 -25.93 25.67
CA THR A 86 -11.14 -26.41 26.18
C THR A 86 -10.15 -25.26 26.43
N ASN A 87 -10.16 -24.24 25.56
CA ASN A 87 -9.32 -23.05 25.71
C ASN A 87 -9.79 -22.13 26.84
N ILE A 88 -11.11 -22.04 27.07
CA ILE A 88 -11.67 -21.30 28.20
C ILE A 88 -11.39 -22.03 29.53
N THR A 89 -11.51 -23.36 29.58
CA THR A 89 -11.15 -24.14 30.78
C THR A 89 -9.66 -24.05 31.10
N ASN A 90 -8.77 -24.11 30.10
CA ASN A 90 -7.33 -23.97 30.33
C ASN A 90 -6.95 -22.57 30.84
N ASN A 91 -7.61 -21.51 30.34
CA ASN A 91 -7.43 -20.14 30.85
C ASN A 91 -8.08 -19.90 32.22
N LEU A 92 -9.12 -20.66 32.59
CA LEU A 92 -9.75 -20.62 33.91
C LEU A 92 -8.91 -21.36 34.96
N THR A 93 -8.26 -22.47 34.61
CA THR A 93 -7.34 -23.19 35.50
C THR A 93 -6.08 -22.36 35.82
N ASP A 94 -5.57 -21.58 34.86
CA ASP A 94 -4.46 -20.66 35.09
C ASP A 94 -4.83 -19.42 35.91
N LYS A 95 -6.10 -18.99 35.85
CA LYS A 95 -6.63 -17.91 36.71
C LYS A 95 -7.09 -18.38 38.09
N GLN A 96 -7.37 -19.67 38.28
CA GLN A 96 -7.73 -20.25 39.59
C GLN A 96 -6.51 -20.49 40.49
N ASN A 97 -5.32 -20.76 39.94
CA ASN A 97 -4.10 -20.95 40.75
C ASN A 97 -3.56 -19.66 41.40
N LYS A 98 -4.04 -18.48 41.01
CA LYS A 98 -3.68 -17.19 41.64
C LYS A 98 -4.78 -16.59 42.54
N ARG A 99 -5.89 -17.29 42.77
CA ARG A 99 -7.00 -16.80 43.62
C ARG A 99 -7.27 -17.61 44.89
N ASN A 100 -6.49 -18.67 45.15
CA ASN A 100 -6.62 -19.48 46.37
C ASN A 100 -5.80 -18.91 47.55
N ASN A 101 -6.07 -17.67 47.95
CA ASN A 101 -5.92 -17.21 49.34
C ASN A 101 -6.66 -15.88 49.53
N GLY A 102 -7.80 -15.92 50.21
CA GLY A 102 -8.56 -14.72 50.60
C GLY A 102 -10.07 -14.86 50.49
N GLU A 103 -10.62 -15.81 51.25
CA GLU A 103 -11.98 -15.90 51.83
C GLU A 103 -13.24 -15.45 51.05
N ILE A 104 -14.13 -16.46 50.93
CA ILE A 104 -15.57 -16.36 50.68
C ILE A 104 -16.30 -16.20 52.02
N LEU A 105 -17.30 -15.31 52.08
CA LEU A 105 -18.57 -15.46 52.83
C LEU A 105 -19.53 -14.34 52.37
N SER A 106 -20.29 -14.51 51.30
CA SER A 106 -21.67 -15.03 51.24
C SER A 106 -22.62 -14.49 52.32
N LEU A 107 -23.69 -13.79 51.88
CA LEU A 107 -25.08 -14.08 52.25
C LEU A 107 -26.07 -13.32 51.33
N ASN A 108 -26.79 -14.13 50.53
CA ASN A 108 -28.17 -14.04 50.00
C ASN A 108 -28.81 -12.67 49.71
N LEU A 109 -29.21 -12.38 48.46
CA LEU A 109 -30.46 -12.79 47.78
C LEU A 109 -31.75 -12.49 48.57
N ASN A 110 -32.53 -11.52 48.08
CA ASN A 110 -33.84 -11.81 47.50
C ASN A 110 -34.50 -10.63 46.77
N GLN A 111 -35.10 -10.98 45.62
CA GLN A 111 -36.27 -10.42 44.94
C GLN A 111 -36.17 -9.02 44.33
N GLU A 112 -36.08 -8.91 43.00
CA GLU A 112 -37.16 -9.00 41.97
C GLU A 112 -37.96 -7.69 41.79
N LYS A 113 -38.10 -7.34 40.50
CA LYS A 113 -39.20 -6.63 39.86
C LYS A 113 -39.19 -5.09 39.78
N ASP A 114 -38.96 -4.68 38.53
CA ASP A 114 -39.89 -3.94 37.70
C ASP A 114 -39.87 -2.39 37.66
N MET A 115 -39.62 -1.94 36.42
CA MET A 115 -40.42 -0.99 35.64
C MET A 115 -40.01 0.49 35.62
N ASP A 116 -39.50 0.85 34.43
CA ASP A 116 -39.80 2.08 33.72
C ASP A 116 -41.25 2.57 33.92
N LYS A 117 -41.42 3.83 34.35
CA LYS A 117 -42.16 4.90 33.63
C LYS A 117 -42.55 6.07 34.55
N ARG A 118 -42.21 7.27 34.04
CA ARG A 118 -43.05 8.49 33.93
C ARG A 118 -43.48 9.23 35.20
N MET A 119 -42.89 10.43 35.35
CA MET A 119 -43.54 11.74 35.50
C MET A 119 -44.99 11.83 36.01
N SER A 120 -45.19 12.70 37.02
CA SER A 120 -46.44 13.35 37.50
C SER A 120 -47.16 12.68 38.70
N PRO A 121 -48.11 13.34 39.40
CA PRO A 121 -47.97 14.45 40.35
C PRO A 121 -48.55 14.06 41.74
N ASP A 122 -47.74 13.49 42.63
CA ASP A 122 -48.22 13.01 43.96
C ASP A 122 -47.31 13.43 45.14
N GLY A 123 -46.27 14.22 44.89
CA GLY A 123 -45.36 14.74 45.92
C GLY A 123 -45.93 15.92 46.71
N THR A 124 -46.84 16.69 46.10
CA THR A 124 -47.36 17.94 46.70
C THR A 124 -48.37 17.70 47.82
N ARG A 125 -49.09 16.57 47.80
CA ARG A 125 -50.04 16.20 48.89
C ARG A 125 -49.32 15.62 50.11
N LYS A 126 -48.26 14.83 49.90
CA LYS A 126 -47.46 14.23 50.97
C LYS A 126 -46.66 15.29 51.74
N LEU A 127 -46.12 16.29 51.04
CA LEU A 127 -45.46 17.42 51.68
C LEU A 127 -46.45 18.32 52.46
N GLN A 128 -47.70 18.43 52.01
CA GLN A 128 -48.72 19.20 52.73
C GLN A 128 -49.16 18.52 54.04
N ASP A 129 -49.29 17.19 54.04
CA ASP A 129 -49.60 16.41 55.24
C ASP A 129 -48.41 16.38 56.22
N GLU A 130 -47.18 16.39 55.70
CA GLU A 130 -45.95 16.46 56.50
C GLU A 130 -45.77 17.84 57.14
N ILE A 131 -46.09 18.93 56.43
CA ILE A 131 -46.13 20.29 56.98
C ILE A 131 -47.19 20.41 58.08
N ASN A 132 -48.39 19.84 57.89
CA ASN A 132 -49.44 19.88 58.92
C ASN A 132 -49.04 19.08 60.17
N THR A 133 -48.35 17.95 59.99
CA THR A 133 -47.86 17.10 61.08
C THR A 133 -46.72 17.77 61.85
N LEU A 134 -45.79 18.42 61.15
CA LEU A 134 -44.71 19.21 61.74
C LEU A 134 -45.23 20.46 62.45
N THR A 135 -46.26 21.12 61.91
CA THR A 135 -46.89 22.29 62.56
C THR A 135 -47.55 21.89 63.89
N LYS A 136 -48.25 20.75 63.93
CA LYS A 136 -48.83 20.22 65.18
C LYS A 136 -47.76 19.83 66.20
N ARG A 137 -46.67 19.23 65.76
CA ARG A 137 -45.50 18.92 66.60
C ARG A 137 -44.82 20.18 67.15
N ASN A 138 -44.78 21.26 66.38
CA ASN A 138 -44.23 22.54 66.82
C ASN A 138 -45.11 23.20 67.89
N CYS A 139 -46.44 23.17 67.75
CA CYS A 139 -47.33 23.63 68.82
C CYS A 139 -47.21 22.79 70.11
N GLU A 140 -47.03 21.48 69.99
CA GLU A 140 -46.78 20.59 71.14
C GLU A 140 -45.40 20.87 71.80
N LEU A 141 -44.35 21.12 71.01
CA LEU A 141 -43.02 21.48 71.49
C LEU A 141 -42.98 22.88 72.13
N GLU A 142 -43.71 23.86 71.59
CA GLU A 142 -43.87 25.18 72.20
C GLU A 142 -44.66 25.12 73.52
N SER A 143 -45.66 24.23 73.62
CA SER A 143 -46.36 23.98 74.88
C SER A 143 -45.46 23.28 75.90
N GLN A 144 -44.57 22.38 75.46
CA GLN A 144 -43.59 21.70 76.32
C GLN A 144 -42.48 22.66 76.79
N LEU A 145 -42.00 23.56 75.93
CA LEU A 145 -41.04 24.62 76.28
C LEU A 145 -41.63 25.59 77.31
N ARG A 146 -42.88 26.03 77.15
CA ARG A 146 -43.56 26.87 78.16
C ARG A 146 -43.77 26.16 79.50
N SER A 147 -43.90 24.82 79.50
CA SER A 147 -44.00 24.03 80.74
C SER A 147 -42.65 23.79 81.42
N LEU A 148 -41.54 23.79 80.66
CA LEU A 148 -40.18 23.62 81.18
C LEU A 148 -39.55 24.95 81.63
N GLU A 149 -39.93 26.08 81.03
CA GLU A 149 -39.49 27.42 81.43
C GLU A 149 -40.20 27.93 82.70
N ALA A 150 -41.40 27.40 83.03
CA ALA A 150 -42.17 27.78 84.21
C ALA A 150 -41.76 27.03 85.50
N GLY A 151 -40.80 26.11 85.43
CA GLY A 151 -40.41 25.29 86.58
C GLY A 151 -38.99 24.78 86.49
N HIS A 152 -37.99 25.63 86.74
CA HIS A 152 -36.79 25.23 87.49
C HIS A 152 -36.11 26.44 88.13
N SER A 153 -36.34 26.54 89.44
CA SER A 153 -35.60 27.38 90.37
C SER A 153 -34.13 26.93 90.40
N LYS A 154 -33.25 27.91 90.48
CA LYS A 154 -31.83 27.78 90.78
C LYS A 154 -31.59 26.94 92.05
N ASP A 155 -30.42 26.30 92.00
CA ASP A 155 -29.65 25.69 93.09
C ASP A 155 -29.93 24.21 93.41
N ILE A 156 -28.83 23.44 93.42
CA ILE A 156 -28.67 22.03 93.83
C ILE A 156 -28.87 20.98 92.70
N PHE A 157 -27.98 20.95 91.69
CA PHE A 157 -27.55 19.69 91.03
C PHE A 157 -26.31 19.85 90.11
N ILE A 158 -25.28 20.56 90.56
CA ILE A 158 -23.98 20.60 89.85
C ILE A 158 -23.00 19.74 90.65
N ASP A 159 -23.09 18.41 90.49
CA ASP A 159 -21.95 17.51 90.75
C ASP A 159 -22.18 16.03 90.33
N THR A 160 -23.27 15.69 89.65
CA THR A 160 -23.55 14.28 89.30
C THR A 160 -24.05 14.02 87.88
N LEU A 161 -24.00 15.01 86.98
CA LEU A 161 -24.41 14.90 85.57
C LEU A 161 -23.30 15.19 84.54
N ASP A 162 -22.14 15.68 84.97
CA ASP A 162 -21.01 16.04 84.08
C ASP A 162 -20.37 14.83 83.37
N GLY A 163 -20.58 13.60 83.87
CA GLY A 163 -20.04 12.39 83.24
C GLY A 163 -20.81 11.90 82.00
N ALA A 164 -22.14 12.02 82.01
CA ALA A 164 -23.00 11.41 80.97
C ALA A 164 -23.21 12.32 79.76
N GLU A 165 -23.35 13.64 79.97
CA GLU A 165 -23.40 14.61 78.87
C GLU A 165 -22.02 14.83 78.25
N SER A 166 -20.94 14.89 79.05
CA SER A 166 -19.56 14.95 78.52
C SER A 166 -19.21 13.72 77.67
N GLY A 167 -19.72 12.54 78.03
CA GLY A 167 -19.57 11.31 77.22
C GLY A 167 -20.25 11.41 75.85
N LYS A 168 -21.52 11.84 75.81
CA LYS A 168 -22.28 12.03 74.56
C LYS A 168 -21.67 13.13 73.68
N VAL A 169 -21.20 14.23 74.26
CA VAL A 169 -20.51 15.29 73.53
C VAL A 169 -19.22 14.75 72.89
N LYS A 170 -18.41 13.99 73.64
CA LYS A 170 -17.19 13.36 73.09
C LYS A 170 -17.48 12.34 71.99
N GLU A 171 -18.58 11.58 72.09
CA GLU A 171 -19.02 10.66 71.03
C GLU A 171 -19.48 11.40 69.77
N LEU A 172 -20.26 12.47 69.93
CA LEU A 172 -20.68 13.33 68.82
C LEU A 172 -19.49 14.04 68.16
N GLU A 173 -18.49 14.46 68.92
CA GLU A 173 -17.24 15.04 68.39
C GLU A 173 -16.43 14.02 67.58
N LYS A 174 -16.34 12.77 68.06
CA LYS A 174 -15.70 11.67 67.31
C LYS A 174 -16.45 11.37 66.01
N LEU A 175 -17.78 11.28 66.07
CA LEU A 175 -18.60 11.06 64.88
C LEU A 175 -18.47 12.21 63.89
N ASN A 176 -18.39 13.46 64.36
CA ASN A 176 -18.16 14.63 63.51
C ASN A 176 -16.79 14.59 62.82
N ARG A 177 -15.74 14.10 63.52
CA ARG A 177 -14.42 13.90 62.91
C ARG A 177 -14.44 12.81 61.84
N ILE A 178 -15.10 11.68 62.10
CA ILE A 178 -15.23 10.59 61.13
C ILE A 178 -16.00 11.09 59.90
N LEU A 179 -17.14 11.76 60.08
CA LEU A 179 -17.93 12.32 58.98
C LEU A 179 -17.16 13.37 58.17
N LYS A 180 -16.27 14.15 58.80
CA LYS A 180 -15.38 15.08 58.08
C LYS A 180 -14.34 14.34 57.25
N GLN A 181 -13.73 13.30 57.80
CA GLN A 181 -12.79 12.45 57.09
C GLN A 181 -13.46 11.75 55.90
N GLU A 182 -14.63 11.12 56.10
CA GLU A 182 -15.41 10.48 55.03
C GLU A 182 -15.81 11.49 53.94
N LYS A 183 -16.15 12.73 54.32
CA LYS A 183 -16.43 13.80 53.36
C LYS A 183 -15.19 14.18 52.55
N GLU A 184 -14.02 14.30 53.19
CA GLU A 184 -12.76 14.61 52.51
C GLU A 184 -12.31 13.46 51.58
N GLU A 185 -12.47 12.21 52.02
CA GLU A 185 -12.22 11.01 51.24
C GLU A 185 -13.15 10.93 50.02
N ALA A 186 -14.47 11.10 50.20
CA ALA A 186 -15.43 11.13 49.10
C ALA A 186 -15.18 12.30 48.13
N GLN A 187 -14.70 13.44 48.63
CA GLN A 187 -14.35 14.58 47.80
C GLN A 187 -13.09 14.31 46.97
N LYS A 188 -12.10 13.59 47.53
CA LYS A 188 -10.93 13.12 46.80
C LYS A 188 -11.30 12.10 45.74
N GLU A 189 -12.12 11.09 46.08
CA GLU A 189 -12.61 10.09 45.12
C GLU A 189 -13.39 10.74 43.97
N LYS A 190 -14.22 11.75 44.25
CA LYS A 190 -14.92 12.52 43.22
C LYS A 190 -13.94 13.21 42.26
N LEU A 191 -12.85 13.79 42.76
CA LEU A 191 -11.84 14.43 41.93
C LEU A 191 -11.09 13.41 41.07
N ASP A 192 -10.66 12.29 41.67
CA ASP A 192 -9.97 11.21 40.96
C ASP A 192 -10.85 10.61 39.85
N LEU A 193 -12.14 10.40 40.11
CA LEU A 193 -13.10 9.95 39.09
C LEU A 193 -13.32 11.00 37.99
N HIS A 194 -13.33 12.28 38.35
CA HIS A 194 -13.45 13.36 37.37
C HIS A 194 -12.22 13.46 36.46
N GLU A 195 -11.02 13.26 37.00
CA GLU A 195 -9.77 13.21 36.22
C GLU A 195 -9.72 11.98 35.31
N LYS A 196 -10.13 10.80 35.82
CA LYS A 196 -10.27 9.58 35.00
C LYS A 196 -11.24 9.78 33.84
N LEU A 197 -12.39 10.42 34.09
CA LEU A 197 -13.36 10.72 33.05
C LEU A 197 -12.78 11.66 31.98
N LYS A 198 -12.01 12.68 32.38
CA LYS A 198 -11.31 13.57 31.43
C LYS A 198 -10.29 12.82 30.59
N PHE A 199 -9.56 11.89 31.19
CA PHE A 199 -8.59 11.07 30.48
C PHE A 199 -9.27 10.18 29.44
N GLN A 200 -10.36 9.50 29.81
CA GLN A 200 -11.16 8.69 28.89
C GLN A 200 -11.77 9.53 27.75
N ASP A 201 -12.24 10.75 28.02
CA ASP A 201 -12.76 11.65 26.98
C ASP A 201 -11.65 12.07 25.99
N LYS A 202 -10.42 12.27 26.48
CA LYS A 202 -9.26 12.55 25.63
C LYS A 202 -8.89 11.32 24.77
N GLU A 203 -8.76 10.15 25.38
CA GLU A 203 -8.47 8.91 24.65
C GLU A 203 -9.53 8.61 23.58
N LEU A 204 -10.81 8.84 23.88
CA LEU A 204 -11.89 8.65 22.91
C LEU A 204 -11.78 9.63 21.72
N LYS A 205 -11.40 10.89 21.97
CA LYS A 205 -11.16 11.88 20.90
C LYS A 205 -9.95 11.51 20.05
N ASP A 206 -8.87 11.06 20.67
CA ASP A 206 -7.65 10.64 19.97
C ASP A 206 -7.93 9.38 19.12
N ALA A 207 -8.67 8.41 19.64
CA ALA A 207 -9.12 7.23 18.89
C ALA A 207 -10.04 7.59 17.71
N LEU A 208 -10.96 8.55 17.90
CA LEU A 208 -11.80 9.06 16.81
C LEU A 208 -10.99 9.79 15.74
N ALA A 209 -9.97 10.57 16.13
CA ALA A 209 -9.08 11.24 15.20
C ALA A 209 -8.25 10.23 14.39
N GLN A 210 -7.69 9.21 15.04
CA GLN A 210 -6.99 8.11 14.37
C GLN A 210 -7.89 7.35 13.39
N LYS A 211 -9.14 7.05 13.78
CA LYS A 211 -10.11 6.42 12.87
C LYS A 211 -10.39 7.27 11.63
N LYS A 212 -10.50 8.60 11.78
CA LYS A 212 -10.70 9.50 10.64
C LYS A 212 -9.49 9.52 9.71
N LEU A 213 -8.27 9.55 10.26
CA LEU A 213 -7.04 9.49 9.47
C LEU A 213 -6.96 8.19 8.68
N ALA A 214 -7.17 7.04 9.34
CA ALA A 214 -7.17 5.73 8.70
C ALA A 214 -8.26 5.61 7.62
N MET A 215 -9.44 6.20 7.82
CA MET A 215 -10.49 6.24 6.79
C MET A 215 -10.08 7.10 5.59
N ALA A 216 -9.38 8.22 5.80
CA ALA A 216 -8.88 9.06 4.71
C ALA A 216 -7.80 8.32 3.89
N GLU A 217 -6.83 7.71 4.57
CA GLU A 217 -5.79 6.88 3.94
C GLU A 217 -6.40 5.71 3.15
N TYR A 218 -7.40 5.03 3.72
CA TYR A 218 -8.11 3.95 3.03
C TYR A 218 -8.83 4.44 1.76
N THR A 219 -9.43 5.63 1.81
CA THR A 219 -10.11 6.23 0.66
C THR A 219 -9.11 6.56 -0.45
N GLU A 220 -7.97 7.15 -0.11
CA GLU A 220 -6.90 7.46 -1.07
C GLU A 220 -6.34 6.20 -1.74
N VAL A 221 -6.09 5.14 -0.96
CA VAL A 221 -5.63 3.85 -1.49
C VAL A 221 -6.70 3.22 -2.40
N SER A 222 -7.98 3.30 -2.01
CA SER A 222 -9.10 2.81 -2.83
C SER A 222 -9.21 3.55 -4.16
N ASP A 223 -9.08 4.89 -4.14
CA ASP A 223 -9.11 5.72 -5.34
C ASP A 223 -7.92 5.41 -6.25
N LYS A 224 -6.72 5.25 -5.68
CA LYS A 224 -5.54 4.87 -6.47
C LYS A 224 -5.66 3.48 -7.09
N LEU A 225 -6.26 2.53 -6.36
CA LEU A 225 -6.53 1.19 -6.89
C LEU A 225 -7.55 1.24 -8.04
N SER A 226 -8.59 2.07 -7.93
CA SER A 226 -9.56 2.31 -8.99
C SER A 226 -8.90 2.90 -10.24
N GLU A 227 -8.04 3.91 -10.07
CA GLU A 227 -7.29 4.53 -11.15
C GLU A 227 -6.37 3.51 -11.86
N LEU A 228 -5.61 2.71 -11.09
CA LEU A 228 -4.74 1.67 -11.65
C LEU A 228 -5.54 0.61 -12.42
N ARG A 229 -6.74 0.23 -11.95
CA ARG A 229 -7.62 -0.69 -12.67
C ARG A 229 -8.08 -0.09 -14.01
N GLN A 230 -8.45 1.19 -14.03
CA GLN A 230 -8.83 1.89 -15.26
C GLN A 230 -7.64 2.00 -16.24
N GLN A 231 -6.44 2.31 -15.74
CA GLN A 231 -5.23 2.35 -16.55
C GLN A 231 -4.90 0.97 -17.14
N LYS A 232 -4.97 -0.11 -16.34
CA LYS A 232 -4.79 -1.49 -16.82
C LYS A 232 -5.77 -1.81 -17.95
N GLN A 233 -7.05 -1.48 -17.78
CA GLN A 233 -8.07 -1.75 -18.81
C GLN A 233 -7.81 -0.96 -20.10
N LYS A 234 -7.39 0.31 -19.97
CA LYS A 234 -7.03 1.16 -21.10
C LYS A 234 -5.84 0.60 -21.88
N PHE A 235 -4.77 0.20 -21.18
CA PHE A 235 -3.59 -0.39 -21.83
C PHE A 235 -3.90 -1.74 -22.46
N SER A 236 -4.70 -2.59 -21.81
CA SER A 236 -5.15 -3.86 -22.39
C SER A 236 -5.93 -3.65 -23.69
N ARG A 237 -6.75 -2.60 -23.77
CA ARG A 237 -7.44 -2.22 -25.02
C ARG A 237 -6.47 -1.72 -26.08
N GLN A 238 -5.52 -0.86 -25.72
CA GLN A 238 -4.51 -0.36 -26.65
C GLN A 238 -3.65 -1.47 -27.25
N VAL A 239 -3.33 -2.51 -26.47
CA VAL A 239 -2.60 -3.69 -26.97
C VAL A 239 -3.42 -4.40 -28.04
N ARG A 240 -4.71 -4.68 -27.78
CA ARG A 240 -5.60 -5.30 -28.78
C ARG A 240 -5.72 -4.47 -30.05
N ASP A 241 -5.94 -3.16 -29.92
CA ASP A 241 -6.04 -2.26 -31.07
C ASP A 241 -4.73 -2.26 -31.89
N LYS A 242 -3.56 -2.36 -31.22
CA LYS A 242 -2.26 -2.46 -31.90
C LYS A 242 -2.00 -3.82 -32.54
N GLU A 243 -2.48 -4.90 -31.96
CA GLU A 243 -2.45 -6.23 -32.55
C GLU A 243 -3.29 -6.25 -33.85
N GLU A 244 -4.50 -5.68 -33.83
CA GLU A 244 -5.35 -5.53 -35.02
C GLU A 244 -4.69 -4.66 -36.11
N GLU A 245 -4.07 -3.53 -35.73
CA GLU A 245 -3.31 -2.69 -36.67
C GLU A 245 -2.13 -3.46 -37.30
N LEU A 246 -1.41 -4.27 -36.51
CA LEU A 246 -0.30 -5.08 -37.01
C LEU A 246 -0.79 -6.14 -37.99
N GLU A 247 -1.88 -6.83 -37.69
CA GLU A 247 -2.50 -7.80 -38.60
C GLU A 247 -2.92 -7.14 -39.93
N ALA A 248 -3.49 -5.94 -39.88
CA ALA A 248 -3.86 -5.19 -41.08
C ALA A 248 -2.63 -4.80 -41.92
N VAL A 249 -1.54 -4.36 -41.28
CA VAL A 249 -0.28 -4.06 -41.97
C VAL A 249 0.34 -5.32 -42.57
N MET A 250 0.31 -6.45 -41.85
CA MET A 250 0.79 -7.74 -42.37
C MET A 250 0.02 -8.16 -43.63
N GLN A 251 -1.31 -8.05 -43.64
CA GLN A 251 -2.11 -8.31 -44.83
C GLN A 251 -1.73 -7.40 -46.00
N LYS A 252 -1.46 -6.11 -45.73
CA LYS A 252 -1.02 -5.16 -46.76
C LYS A 252 0.37 -5.52 -47.31
N VAL A 253 1.30 -5.95 -46.47
CA VAL A 253 2.62 -6.44 -46.89
C VAL A 253 2.47 -7.65 -47.80
N ASP A 254 1.59 -8.59 -47.48
CA ASP A 254 1.36 -9.77 -48.32
C ASP A 254 0.69 -9.41 -49.66
N SER A 255 -0.22 -8.43 -49.68
CA SER A 255 -0.75 -7.86 -50.93
C SER A 255 0.35 -7.26 -51.79
N LEU A 256 1.22 -6.43 -51.21
CA LEU A 256 2.33 -5.81 -51.94
C LEU A 256 3.33 -6.84 -52.45
N ARG A 257 3.62 -7.90 -51.67
CA ARG A 257 4.44 -9.04 -52.13
C ARG A 257 3.82 -9.71 -53.34
N ASN A 258 2.50 -9.89 -53.37
CA ASN A 258 1.81 -10.45 -54.52
C ASN A 258 1.84 -9.50 -55.72
N ASP A 259 1.70 -8.19 -55.52
CA ASP A 259 1.83 -7.18 -56.58
C ASP A 259 3.24 -7.15 -57.18
N ILE A 260 4.28 -7.24 -56.36
CA ILE A 260 5.67 -7.35 -56.82
C ILE A 260 5.85 -8.59 -57.70
N ARG A 261 5.35 -9.75 -57.25
CA ARG A 261 5.41 -10.99 -58.06
C ARG A 261 4.69 -10.83 -59.40
N ARG A 262 3.54 -10.16 -59.43
CA ARG A 262 2.80 -9.85 -60.66
C ARG A 262 3.58 -8.90 -61.58
N ALA A 263 4.13 -7.83 -61.03
CA ALA A 263 4.92 -6.85 -61.76
C ALA A 263 6.19 -7.48 -62.34
N GLU A 264 6.89 -8.33 -61.59
CA GLU A 264 8.05 -9.08 -62.08
C GLU A 264 7.69 -10.03 -63.22
N LYS A 265 6.54 -10.71 -63.15
CA LYS A 265 6.07 -11.57 -64.24
C LYS A 265 5.83 -10.76 -65.51
N LEU A 266 5.12 -9.63 -65.40
CA LEU A 266 4.86 -8.73 -66.53
C LEU A 266 6.17 -8.16 -67.10
N ARG A 267 7.15 -7.82 -66.25
CA ARG A 267 8.46 -7.34 -66.67
C ARG A 267 9.20 -8.39 -67.51
N ARG A 268 9.25 -9.65 -67.07
CA ARG A 268 9.88 -10.75 -67.83
C ARG A 268 9.19 -10.99 -69.17
N GLU A 269 7.86 -10.89 -69.23
CA GLU A 269 7.10 -11.00 -70.48
C GLU A 269 7.42 -9.87 -71.46
N LEU A 270 7.56 -8.63 -70.96
CA LEU A 270 7.97 -7.48 -71.78
C LEU A 270 9.43 -7.59 -72.26
N GLU A 271 10.34 -8.05 -71.40
CA GLU A 271 11.74 -8.34 -71.76
C GLU A 271 11.79 -9.36 -72.92
N SER A 272 11.03 -10.46 -72.82
CA SER A 272 10.90 -11.47 -73.89
C SER A 272 10.39 -10.85 -75.21
N ARG A 273 9.37 -9.99 -75.15
CA ARG A 273 8.85 -9.31 -76.36
C ARG A 273 9.87 -8.38 -77.01
N ILE A 274 10.68 -7.70 -76.20
CA ILE A 274 11.76 -6.82 -76.72
C ILE A 274 12.83 -7.68 -77.39
N GLU A 275 13.23 -8.80 -76.78
CA GLU A 275 14.19 -9.74 -77.40
C GLU A 275 13.68 -10.30 -78.73
N GLU A 276 12.39 -10.70 -78.79
CA GLU A 276 11.74 -11.14 -80.03
C GLU A 276 11.73 -10.04 -81.10
N ALA A 277 11.36 -8.80 -80.73
CA ALA A 277 11.34 -7.67 -81.66
C ALA A 277 12.75 -7.33 -82.19
N LEU A 278 13.77 -7.39 -81.33
CA LEU A 278 15.18 -7.22 -81.74
C LEU A 278 15.64 -8.34 -82.65
N ALA A 279 15.28 -9.59 -82.36
CA ALA A 279 15.57 -10.73 -83.22
C ALA A 279 14.90 -10.58 -84.60
N GLU A 280 13.66 -10.08 -84.67
CA GLU A 280 12.98 -9.86 -85.93
C GLU A 280 13.57 -8.69 -86.73
N ALA A 281 13.86 -7.56 -86.06
CA ALA A 281 14.52 -6.42 -86.70
C ALA A 281 15.90 -6.78 -87.27
N THR A 282 16.66 -7.66 -86.60
CA THR A 282 17.96 -8.13 -87.12
C THR A 282 17.80 -9.08 -88.31
N LYS A 283 16.77 -9.92 -88.37
CA LYS A 283 16.45 -10.73 -89.57
C LYS A 283 16.08 -9.81 -90.74
N GLU A 284 15.22 -8.83 -90.50
CA GLU A 284 14.76 -7.90 -91.54
C GLU A 284 15.91 -7.07 -92.11
N ARG A 285 16.85 -6.60 -91.26
CA ARG A 285 18.06 -5.91 -91.70
C ARG A 285 18.90 -6.78 -92.65
N LYS A 286 19.13 -8.05 -92.29
CA LYS A 286 19.86 -9.01 -93.15
C LYS A 286 19.17 -9.27 -94.48
N LEU A 287 17.84 -9.29 -94.50
CA LEU A 287 17.06 -9.43 -95.74
C LEU A 287 17.16 -8.17 -96.61
N ARG A 288 17.06 -6.98 -96.02
CA ARG A 288 17.26 -5.70 -96.73
C ARG A 288 18.65 -5.61 -97.35
N GLU A 289 19.70 -5.92 -96.58
CA GLU A 289 21.08 -5.94 -97.10
C GLU A 289 21.22 -6.84 -98.33
N ARG A 290 20.67 -8.07 -98.29
CA ARG A 290 20.66 -8.98 -99.45
C ARG A 290 19.87 -8.43 -100.65
N SER A 291 18.74 -7.78 -100.40
CA SER A 291 17.90 -7.19 -101.45
C SER A 291 18.58 -5.98 -102.12
N GLU A 292 19.23 -5.13 -101.34
CA GLU A 292 19.99 -3.98 -101.85
C GLU A 292 21.18 -4.43 -102.71
N GLU A 293 21.86 -5.49 -102.29
CA GLU A 293 22.98 -6.09 -103.03
C GLU A 293 22.52 -6.64 -104.40
N TYR A 294 21.33 -7.24 -104.46
CA TYR A 294 20.69 -7.69 -105.70
C TYR A 294 20.29 -6.54 -106.62
N CYS A 295 19.65 -5.48 -106.10
CA CYS A 295 19.31 -4.29 -106.90
C CYS A 295 20.56 -3.60 -107.47
N ARG A 296 21.64 -3.52 -106.70
CA ARG A 296 22.91 -2.92 -107.13
C ARG A 296 23.53 -3.70 -108.30
N GLN A 297 23.38 -5.02 -108.35
CA GLN A 297 23.79 -5.86 -109.48
C GLN A 297 22.96 -5.59 -110.75
N MET A 298 21.64 -5.50 -110.62
CA MET A 298 20.73 -5.19 -111.74
C MET A 298 20.96 -3.79 -112.32
N GLN A 299 21.25 -2.82 -111.47
CA GLN A 299 21.50 -1.44 -111.89
C GLN A 299 22.83 -1.31 -112.66
N ALA A 300 23.86 -2.07 -112.24
CA ALA A 300 25.12 -2.18 -112.97
C ALA A 300 24.97 -2.85 -114.35
N GLU A 301 23.97 -3.71 -114.55
CA GLU A 301 23.63 -4.27 -115.87
C GLU A 301 22.84 -3.28 -116.75
N SER A 302 21.94 -2.49 -116.15
CA SER A 302 21.15 -1.49 -116.89
C SER A 302 22.00 -0.33 -117.41
N ASP A 303 23.03 0.10 -116.67
CA ASP A 303 23.92 1.21 -117.08
C ASP A 303 24.81 0.84 -118.28
N ARG A 304 24.97 -0.46 -118.58
CA ARG A 304 25.69 -0.95 -119.78
C ARG A 304 24.90 -0.81 -121.08
N LEU A 305 23.58 -0.60 -121.02
CA LEU A 305 22.69 -0.65 -122.19
C LEU A 305 22.26 0.72 -122.73
N ARG A 306 22.73 1.83 -122.16
CA ARG A 306 22.18 3.18 -122.43
C ARG A 306 23.05 4.10 -123.32
N VAL A 307 23.56 3.60 -124.45
CA VAL A 307 24.20 4.40 -125.51
C VAL A 307 23.62 4.06 -126.89
N ARG A 308 22.58 4.80 -127.35
CA ARG A 308 22.41 5.20 -128.77
C ARG A 308 21.18 6.07 -129.07
N SER A 309 21.48 7.13 -129.84
CA SER A 309 20.78 7.69 -131.00
C SER A 309 19.52 8.57 -130.87
N GLU A 310 19.70 9.74 -131.46
CA GLU A 310 18.76 10.81 -131.82
C GLU A 310 18.04 10.59 -133.18
N LEU A 311 17.04 11.46 -133.43
CA LEU A 311 16.62 12.16 -134.69
C LEU A 311 15.16 11.92 -135.19
N GLY A 312 14.48 13.03 -135.52
CA GLY A 312 13.11 13.13 -136.07
C GLY A 312 13.02 13.12 -137.61
N PRO A 313 12.14 13.94 -138.26
CA PRO A 313 10.67 13.79 -138.33
C PRO A 313 10.10 13.93 -139.78
N ARG A 314 8.89 13.41 -140.09
CA ARG A 314 8.00 13.93 -141.17
C ARG A 314 6.61 13.27 -141.24
N ASP A 315 5.53 14.09 -141.30
CA ASP A 315 4.46 14.11 -142.33
C ASP A 315 3.07 14.61 -141.83
N GLN A 316 2.42 15.43 -142.67
CA GLN A 316 1.29 16.33 -142.32
C GLN A 316 -0.08 15.62 -142.16
N GLN A 317 -0.19 14.32 -142.49
CA GLN A 317 -1.39 13.51 -142.27
C GLN A 317 -1.27 12.66 -140.99
N ASP A 318 -0.04 12.30 -140.64
CA ASP A 318 0.36 11.89 -139.30
C ASP A 318 0.20 13.05 -138.32
N SER A 319 0.34 14.32 -138.71
CA SER A 319 0.08 15.47 -137.81
C SER A 319 -1.33 15.49 -137.20
N LEU A 320 -2.38 15.05 -137.90
CA LEU A 320 -3.74 15.01 -137.34
C LEU A 320 -3.98 13.78 -136.46
N ARG A 321 -3.43 12.63 -136.84
CA ARG A 321 -3.44 11.41 -136.02
C ARG A 321 -2.57 11.54 -134.78
N LEU A 322 -1.35 12.07 -134.91
CA LEU A 322 -0.49 12.47 -133.80
C LEU A 322 -1.08 13.61 -133.00
N LYS A 323 -1.89 14.53 -133.57
CA LYS A 323 -2.63 15.51 -132.76
C LYS A 323 -3.70 14.84 -131.90
N ALA A 324 -4.47 13.90 -132.44
CA ALA A 324 -5.46 13.15 -131.66
C ALA A 324 -4.80 12.18 -130.66
N GLU A 325 -3.69 11.53 -131.03
CA GLU A 325 -2.88 10.72 -130.13
C GLU A 325 -2.17 11.59 -129.08
N LEU A 326 -1.71 12.80 -129.42
CA LEU A 326 -1.17 13.78 -128.48
C LEU A 326 -2.25 14.28 -127.52
N GLU A 327 -3.44 14.62 -128.01
CA GLU A 327 -4.55 15.10 -127.19
C GLU A 327 -5.04 13.98 -126.25
N LYS A 328 -5.10 12.73 -126.73
CA LYS A 328 -5.39 11.57 -125.88
C LYS A 328 -4.29 11.33 -124.85
N LEU A 329 -3.02 11.42 -125.23
CA LEU A 329 -1.89 11.27 -124.33
C LEU A 329 -1.82 12.42 -123.32
N GLU A 330 -2.22 13.63 -123.72
CA GLU A 330 -2.31 14.83 -122.89
C GLU A 330 -3.45 14.70 -121.88
N VAL A 331 -4.61 14.19 -122.27
CA VAL A 331 -5.70 13.85 -121.34
C VAL A 331 -5.28 12.76 -120.37
N GLN A 332 -4.65 11.67 -120.85
CA GLN A 332 -4.13 10.60 -119.98
C GLN A 332 -3.04 11.09 -119.02
N TYR A 333 -2.15 11.96 -119.49
CA TYR A 333 -1.12 12.58 -118.66
C TYR A 333 -1.73 13.52 -117.63
N ASN A 334 -2.72 14.34 -118.01
CA ASN A 334 -3.46 15.20 -117.09
C ASN A 334 -4.27 14.40 -116.06
N GLU A 335 -4.93 13.32 -116.46
CA GLU A 335 -5.64 12.41 -115.54
C GLU A 335 -4.67 11.73 -114.57
N SER A 336 -3.53 11.24 -115.06
CA SER A 336 -2.48 10.65 -114.22
C SER A 336 -1.90 11.68 -113.24
N LEU A 337 -1.65 12.91 -113.70
CA LEU A 337 -1.17 14.01 -112.87
C LEU A 337 -2.19 14.38 -111.79
N THR A 338 -3.47 14.44 -112.15
CA THR A 338 -4.57 14.75 -111.23
C THR A 338 -4.76 13.63 -110.20
N GLN A 339 -4.68 12.35 -110.61
CA GLN A 339 -4.72 11.21 -109.69
C GLN A 339 -3.52 11.23 -108.73
N GLN A 340 -2.32 11.56 -109.22
CA GLN A 340 -1.13 11.67 -108.40
C GLN A 340 -1.24 12.83 -107.40
N GLN A 341 -1.75 13.99 -107.83
CA GLN A 341 -2.07 15.11 -106.93
C GLN A 341 -3.14 14.74 -105.88
N ALA A 342 -4.17 13.99 -106.27
CA ALA A 342 -5.19 13.51 -105.33
C ALA A 342 -4.60 12.57 -104.27
N ARG A 343 -3.70 11.66 -104.67
CA ARG A 343 -2.97 10.78 -103.72
C ARG A 343 -2.09 11.57 -102.77
N TYR A 344 -1.30 12.52 -103.27
CA TYR A 344 -0.48 13.38 -102.41
C TYR A 344 -1.32 14.24 -101.47
N ASN A 345 -2.48 14.74 -101.91
CA ASN A 345 -3.39 15.49 -101.05
C ASN A 345 -3.98 14.61 -99.93
N LEU A 346 -4.36 13.37 -100.24
CA LEU A 346 -4.82 12.40 -99.23
C LEU A 346 -3.71 12.06 -98.22
N GLU A 347 -2.49 11.82 -98.68
CA GLU A 347 -1.34 11.53 -97.81
C GLU A 347 -0.98 12.73 -96.92
N LEU A 348 -0.95 13.94 -97.48
CA LEU A 348 -0.77 15.17 -96.71
C LEU A 348 -1.89 15.39 -95.68
N SER A 349 -3.14 15.06 -96.02
CA SER A 349 -4.25 15.14 -95.08
C SER A 349 -4.08 14.14 -93.94
N SER A 350 -3.74 12.88 -94.25
CA SER A 350 -3.49 11.84 -93.24
C SER A 350 -2.32 12.19 -92.33
N LEU A 351 -1.23 12.73 -92.87
CA LEU A 351 -0.07 13.14 -92.07
C LEU A 351 -0.39 14.33 -91.15
N ARG A 352 -1.22 15.28 -91.61
CA ARG A 352 -1.69 16.39 -90.77
C ARG A 352 -2.58 15.92 -89.63
N GLU A 353 -3.47 14.96 -89.88
CA GLU A 353 -4.33 14.38 -88.86
C GLU A 353 -3.51 13.61 -87.82
N GLN A 354 -2.56 12.78 -88.25
CA GLN A 354 -1.62 12.08 -87.35
C GLN A 354 -0.77 13.04 -86.52
N LEU A 355 -0.30 14.15 -87.11
CA LEU A 355 0.43 15.19 -86.37
C LEU A 355 -0.46 15.82 -85.30
N HIS A 356 -1.71 16.16 -85.64
CA HIS A 356 -2.65 16.76 -84.70
C HIS A 356 -3.00 15.80 -83.55
N GLU A 357 -3.25 14.53 -83.84
CA GLU A 357 -3.48 13.49 -82.83
C GLU A 357 -2.27 13.34 -81.90
N ALA A 358 -1.05 13.32 -82.46
CA ALA A 358 0.19 13.23 -81.69
C ALA A 358 0.41 14.47 -80.81
N GLU A 359 0.11 15.67 -81.32
CA GLU A 359 0.16 16.91 -80.55
C GLU A 359 -0.84 16.89 -79.39
N SER A 360 -2.08 16.46 -79.64
CA SER A 360 -3.11 16.31 -78.58
C SER A 360 -2.69 15.28 -77.53
N HIS A 361 -2.07 14.17 -77.93
CA HIS A 361 -1.57 13.16 -77.00
C HIS A 361 -0.40 13.70 -76.17
N ARG A 362 0.53 14.45 -76.79
CA ARG A 362 1.64 15.12 -76.10
C ARG A 362 1.10 16.09 -75.04
N GLU A 363 0.10 16.90 -75.37
CA GLU A 363 -0.49 17.84 -74.41
C GLU A 363 -1.18 17.12 -73.23
N LEU A 364 -1.86 15.99 -73.48
CA LEU A 364 -2.46 15.19 -72.42
C LEU A 364 -1.38 14.68 -71.45
N LEU A 365 -0.31 14.11 -71.98
CA LEU A 365 0.82 13.61 -71.19
C LEU A 365 1.53 14.74 -70.44
N GLU A 366 1.68 15.92 -71.04
CA GLU A 366 2.25 17.08 -70.36
C GLU A 366 1.40 17.52 -69.15
N ARG A 367 0.06 17.55 -69.31
CA ARG A 367 -0.86 17.83 -68.18
C ARG A 367 -0.78 16.76 -67.10
N GLU A 368 -0.68 15.49 -67.49
CA GLU A 368 -0.57 14.38 -66.53
C GLU A 368 0.74 14.45 -65.74
N VAL A 369 1.86 14.70 -66.42
CA VAL A 369 3.17 14.92 -65.77
C VAL A 369 3.12 16.11 -64.81
N GLN A 370 2.48 17.21 -65.20
CA GLN A 370 2.33 18.38 -64.33
C GLN A 370 1.49 18.06 -63.08
N ASN A 371 0.36 17.38 -63.26
CA ASN A 371 -0.49 16.94 -62.14
C ASN A 371 0.24 15.98 -61.19
N LEU A 372 1.04 15.06 -61.72
CA LEU A 372 1.83 14.13 -60.90
C LEU A 372 2.93 14.88 -60.11
N LYS A 373 3.59 15.86 -60.71
CA LYS A 373 4.57 16.72 -60.02
C LYS A 373 3.93 17.52 -58.89
N GLU A 374 2.78 18.13 -59.13
CA GLU A 374 2.06 18.90 -58.10
C GLU A 374 1.59 18.02 -56.95
N LYS A 375 1.08 16.81 -57.25
CA LYS A 375 0.73 15.83 -56.22
C LYS A 375 1.94 15.38 -55.41
N GLN A 376 3.07 15.12 -56.06
CA GLN A 376 4.31 14.76 -55.37
C GLN A 376 4.80 15.89 -54.46
N GLU A 377 4.79 17.13 -54.93
CA GLU A 377 5.22 18.28 -54.14
C GLU A 377 4.28 18.53 -52.96
N LYS A 378 2.96 18.39 -53.17
CA LYS A 378 1.97 18.47 -52.10
C LYS A 378 2.22 17.42 -51.02
N HIS A 379 2.41 16.15 -51.40
CA HIS A 379 2.76 15.09 -50.45
C HIS A 379 4.08 15.35 -49.73
N ARG A 380 5.08 15.93 -50.42
CA ARG A 380 6.37 16.30 -49.81
C ARG A 380 6.19 17.37 -48.74
N VAL A 381 5.41 18.41 -49.03
CA VAL A 381 5.15 19.52 -48.08
C VAL A 381 4.30 19.04 -46.90
N GLU A 382 3.27 18.23 -47.14
CA GLU A 382 2.45 17.64 -46.08
C GLU A 382 3.28 16.76 -45.15
N ALA A 383 4.14 15.89 -45.69
CA ALA A 383 5.03 15.05 -44.88
C ALA A 383 6.01 15.86 -44.03
N ILE A 384 6.57 16.96 -44.58
CA ILE A 384 7.43 17.87 -43.82
C ILE A 384 6.63 18.53 -42.69
N SER A 385 5.44 19.07 -42.99
CA SER A 385 4.59 19.73 -41.99
C SER A 385 4.17 18.77 -40.87
N GLU A 386 3.80 17.54 -41.20
CA GLU A 386 3.48 16.51 -40.21
C GLU A 386 4.70 16.18 -39.32
N SER A 387 5.89 16.08 -39.91
CA SER A 387 7.13 15.85 -39.16
C SER A 387 7.45 17.01 -38.20
N GLU A 388 7.27 18.26 -38.65
CA GLU A 388 7.50 19.46 -37.83
C GLU A 388 6.51 19.54 -36.67
N GLN A 389 5.24 19.21 -36.91
CA GLN A 389 4.22 19.13 -35.87
C GLN A 389 4.53 18.02 -34.85
N MET A 390 5.00 16.86 -35.29
CA MET A 390 5.42 15.78 -34.41
C MET A 390 6.60 16.20 -33.53
N ILE A 391 7.62 16.82 -34.11
CA ILE A 391 8.79 17.33 -33.37
C ILE A 391 8.35 18.39 -32.34
N ALA A 392 7.47 19.33 -32.75
CA ALA A 392 6.97 20.35 -31.85
C ALA A 392 6.20 19.75 -30.66
N GLU A 393 5.38 18.73 -30.88
CA GLU A 393 4.66 18.07 -29.78
C GLU A 393 5.58 17.25 -28.89
N LEU A 394 6.61 16.60 -29.44
CA LEU A 394 7.62 15.89 -28.66
C LEU A 394 8.39 16.87 -27.76
N ASN A 395 8.78 18.03 -28.29
CA ASN A 395 9.44 19.08 -27.51
C ASN A 395 8.53 19.58 -26.38
N ARG A 396 7.24 19.85 -26.64
CA ARG A 396 6.30 20.25 -25.58
C ARG A 396 6.13 19.18 -24.50
N ARG A 397 6.10 17.89 -24.88
CA ARG A 397 6.05 16.80 -23.89
C ARG A 397 7.32 16.78 -23.05
N HIS A 398 8.48 16.86 -23.70
CA HIS A 398 9.76 16.94 -22.99
C HIS A 398 9.81 18.12 -22.02
N ASP A 399 9.36 19.30 -22.43
CA ASP A 399 9.33 20.48 -21.56
C ASP A 399 8.37 20.31 -20.37
N ARG A 400 7.20 19.68 -20.58
CA ARG A 400 6.26 19.35 -19.50
C ARG A 400 6.86 18.35 -18.51
N ASP A 401 7.45 17.26 -19.01
CA ASP A 401 8.07 16.23 -18.18
C ASP A 401 9.25 16.80 -17.39
N LYS A 402 10.06 17.65 -18.04
CA LYS A 402 11.14 18.41 -17.41
C LYS A 402 10.62 19.31 -16.28
N GLN A 403 9.51 20.01 -16.49
CA GLN A 403 8.93 20.86 -15.45
C GLN A 403 8.43 20.04 -14.26
N ILE A 404 7.76 18.90 -14.50
CA ILE A 404 7.30 18.00 -13.42
C ILE A 404 8.50 17.49 -12.62
N LEU A 405 9.56 17.06 -13.29
CA LEU A 405 10.78 16.61 -12.62
C LEU A 405 11.45 17.72 -11.80
N LEU A 406 11.43 18.97 -12.28
CA LEU A 406 11.94 20.11 -11.52
C LEU A 406 11.09 20.39 -10.28
N ASP A 407 9.77 20.36 -10.42
CA ASP A 407 8.83 20.58 -9.30
C ASP A 407 8.97 19.49 -8.25
N ASP A 408 9.12 18.23 -8.66
CA ASP A 408 9.33 17.11 -7.76
C ASP A 408 10.71 17.15 -7.09
N ASN A 409 11.76 17.56 -7.81
CA ASN A 409 13.07 17.79 -7.22
C ASN A 409 12.98 18.88 -6.13
N HIS A 410 12.28 19.99 -6.41
CA HIS A 410 12.09 21.06 -5.44
C HIS A 410 11.33 20.60 -4.19
N LYS A 411 10.26 19.80 -4.35
CA LYS A 411 9.54 19.19 -3.21
C LYS A 411 10.43 18.26 -2.40
N LEU A 412 11.22 17.43 -3.06
CA LEU A 412 12.16 16.52 -2.40
C LEU A 412 13.22 17.30 -1.61
N THR A 413 13.77 18.37 -2.19
CA THR A 413 14.69 19.27 -1.50
C THR A 413 14.05 19.86 -0.25
N SER A 414 12.83 20.40 -0.35
CA SER A 414 12.11 20.96 0.80
C SER A 414 11.83 19.92 1.89
N ASN A 415 11.47 18.69 1.51
CA ASN A 415 11.28 17.59 2.46
C ASN A 415 12.58 17.21 3.17
N VAL A 416 13.71 17.19 2.44
CA VAL A 416 15.02 16.92 3.01
C VAL A 416 15.43 18.03 3.99
N GLU A 417 15.22 19.30 3.64
CA GLU A 417 15.46 20.43 4.53
C GLU A 417 14.63 20.31 5.81
N PHE A 418 13.32 20.04 5.69
CA PHE A 418 12.43 19.86 6.84
C PHE A 418 12.85 18.70 7.75
N LEU A 419 13.20 17.55 7.17
CA LEU A 419 13.67 16.40 7.94
C LEU A 419 15.00 16.69 8.63
N THR A 420 15.89 17.43 7.96
CA THR A 420 17.18 17.86 8.53
C THR A 420 16.95 18.76 9.75
N GLU A 421 16.10 19.79 9.64
CA GLU A 421 15.74 20.66 10.76
C GLU A 421 15.10 19.87 11.91
N SER A 422 14.23 18.91 11.61
CA SER A 422 13.61 18.07 12.65
C SER A 422 14.63 17.18 13.36
N VAL A 423 15.62 16.65 12.64
CA VAL A 423 16.71 15.86 13.21
C VAL A 423 17.60 16.73 14.09
N GLU A 424 17.98 17.93 13.65
CA GLU A 424 18.77 18.87 14.45
C GLU A 424 18.03 19.26 15.74
N ARG A 425 16.73 19.53 15.66
CA ARG A 425 15.90 19.78 16.85
C ARG A 425 15.90 18.61 17.82
N LEU A 426 15.72 17.37 17.34
CA LEU A 426 15.76 16.19 18.22
C LEU A 426 17.15 15.95 18.81
N GLN A 427 18.22 16.24 18.06
CA GLN A 427 19.59 16.15 18.56
C GLN A 427 19.86 17.15 19.68
N THR A 428 19.39 18.40 19.53
CA THR A 428 19.52 19.42 20.59
C THR A 428 18.72 19.06 21.83
N GLU A 429 17.49 18.55 21.68
CA GLU A 429 16.69 18.07 22.81
C GLU A 429 17.38 16.89 23.52
N ARG A 430 17.92 15.94 22.76
CA ARG A 430 18.70 14.82 23.32
C ARG A 430 19.92 15.31 24.10
N ALA A 431 20.68 16.26 23.57
CA ALA A 431 21.85 16.83 24.24
C ALA A 431 21.46 17.56 25.55
N ASN A 432 20.33 18.26 25.55
CA ASN A 432 19.82 18.92 26.76
C ASN A 432 19.43 17.90 27.84
N LEU A 433 18.73 16.83 27.45
CA LEU A 433 18.37 15.75 28.37
C LEU A 433 19.61 15.04 28.93
N GLU A 434 20.61 14.73 28.07
CA GLU A 434 21.89 14.16 28.51
C GLU A 434 22.59 15.06 29.54
N ALA A 435 22.58 16.38 29.34
CA ALA A 435 23.13 17.33 30.30
C ALA A 435 22.35 17.37 31.62
N GLU A 436 21.01 17.29 31.58
CA GLU A 436 20.17 17.23 32.78
C GLU A 436 20.41 15.93 33.58
N TYR A 437 20.54 14.80 32.88
CA TYR A 437 20.89 13.52 33.50
C TYR A 437 22.24 13.58 34.21
N GLU A 438 23.25 14.19 33.59
CA GLU A 438 24.57 14.32 34.22
C GLU A 438 24.52 15.23 35.46
N GLN A 439 23.73 16.32 35.42
CA GLN A 439 23.50 17.16 36.59
C GLN A 439 22.79 16.40 37.73
N LEU A 440 21.78 15.59 37.41
CA LEU A 440 21.07 14.76 38.39
C LEU A 440 22.00 13.71 39.00
N ARG A 441 22.86 13.10 38.18
CA ARG A 441 23.86 12.14 38.63
C ARG A 441 24.87 12.78 39.59
N SER A 442 25.37 13.97 39.26
CA SER A 442 26.25 14.73 40.15
C SER A 442 25.57 15.05 41.48
N LYS A 443 24.30 15.50 41.46
CA LYS A 443 23.53 15.72 42.69
C LYS A 443 23.36 14.43 43.50
N GLN A 444 23.07 13.30 42.85
CA GLN A 444 22.96 12.01 43.52
C GLN A 444 24.27 11.62 44.21
N GLU A 445 25.42 11.82 43.56
CA GLU A 445 26.73 11.56 44.16
C GLU A 445 26.96 12.45 45.39
N THR A 446 26.64 13.75 45.29
CA THR A 446 26.75 14.66 46.45
C THR A 446 25.85 14.21 47.60
N LEU A 447 24.61 13.78 47.33
CA LEU A 447 23.71 13.24 48.35
C LEU A 447 24.30 11.98 49.01
N GLY A 448 24.87 11.06 48.22
CA GLY A 448 25.55 9.89 48.77
C GLY A 448 26.73 10.26 49.68
N GLN A 449 27.47 11.32 49.35
CA GLN A 449 28.53 11.85 50.22
C GLN A 449 27.95 12.40 51.53
N TRP A 450 26.86 13.17 51.48
CA TRP A 450 26.15 13.66 52.67
C TRP A 450 25.59 12.53 53.54
N GLU A 451 25.05 11.48 52.93
CA GLU A 451 24.57 10.28 53.63
C GLU A 451 25.71 9.55 54.34
N SER A 452 26.87 9.41 53.70
CA SER A 452 28.07 8.83 54.33
C SER A 452 28.54 9.67 55.52
N GLN A 453 28.59 10.99 55.38
CA GLN A 453 28.95 11.89 56.48
C GLN A 453 27.96 11.80 57.64
N LEU A 454 26.66 11.73 57.33
CA LEU A 454 25.64 11.55 58.35
C LEU A 454 25.81 10.20 59.08
N ALA A 455 26.11 9.12 58.35
CA ALA A 455 26.36 7.81 58.92
C ALA A 455 27.59 7.81 59.85
N GLU A 456 28.68 8.49 59.47
CA GLU A 456 29.87 8.67 60.31
C GLU A 456 29.55 9.42 61.61
N ILE A 457 28.79 10.51 61.53
CA ILE A 457 28.36 11.27 62.72
C ILE A 457 27.48 10.40 63.63
N ILE A 458 26.53 9.66 63.05
CA ILE A 458 25.68 8.73 63.81
C ILE A 458 26.55 7.67 64.52
N GLN A 459 27.56 7.14 63.84
CA GLN A 459 28.50 6.19 64.43
C GLN A 459 29.27 6.81 65.60
N TRP A 460 29.84 8.01 65.45
CA TRP A 460 30.54 8.71 66.54
C TRP A 460 29.65 8.95 67.75
N VAL A 461 28.39 9.33 67.53
CA VAL A 461 27.42 9.52 68.62
C VAL A 461 27.08 8.19 69.29
N SER A 462 26.98 7.09 68.54
CA SER A 462 26.77 5.75 69.08
C SER A 462 27.96 5.30 69.92
N ASP A 463 29.18 5.41 69.39
CA ASP A 463 30.41 5.02 70.08
C ASP A 463 30.59 5.81 71.39
N GLU A 464 30.29 7.11 71.38
CA GLU A 464 30.31 7.96 72.57
C GLU A 464 29.23 7.54 73.58
N LYS A 465 28.03 7.19 73.11
CA LYS A 465 26.96 6.68 73.97
C LYS A 465 27.37 5.36 74.63
N ASP A 466 28.01 4.46 73.89
CA ASP A 466 28.50 3.19 74.40
C ASP A 466 29.64 3.37 75.40
N ALA A 467 30.59 4.29 75.13
CA ALA A 467 31.65 4.65 76.06
C ALA A 467 31.09 5.23 77.38
N ARG A 468 30.09 6.12 77.29
CA ARG A 468 29.40 6.65 78.49
C ARG A 468 28.66 5.56 79.25
N ALA A 469 27.93 4.68 78.56
CA ALA A 469 27.23 3.56 79.19
C ALA A 469 28.21 2.63 79.91
N TYR A 470 29.37 2.35 79.30
CA TYR A 470 30.44 1.57 79.91
C TYR A 470 30.99 2.24 81.17
N LEU A 471 31.32 3.53 81.12
CA LEU A 471 31.82 4.27 82.29
C LEU A 471 30.77 4.34 83.41
N GLN A 472 29.49 4.54 83.06
CA GLN A 472 28.41 4.53 84.03
C GLN A 472 28.23 3.16 84.67
N ALA A 473 28.32 2.07 83.89
CA ALA A 473 28.29 0.71 84.41
C ALA A 473 29.48 0.43 85.34
N LEU A 474 30.69 0.87 84.97
CA LEU A 474 31.88 0.77 85.81
C LEU A 474 31.72 1.54 87.12
N ALA A 475 31.27 2.79 87.08
CA ALA A 475 31.01 3.60 88.27
C ALA A 475 29.94 2.99 89.18
N THR A 476 28.88 2.45 88.57
CA THR A 476 27.82 1.71 89.29
C THR A 476 28.42 0.49 89.97
N LYS A 477 29.20 -0.33 89.26
CA LYS A 477 29.87 -1.51 89.82
C LYS A 477 30.86 -1.15 90.94
N MET A 478 31.65 -0.09 90.79
CA MET A 478 32.56 0.37 91.85
C MET A 478 31.78 0.85 93.09
N THR A 479 30.63 1.51 92.89
CA THR A 479 29.73 1.92 93.97
C THR A 479 29.13 0.69 94.64
N GLU A 480 28.67 -0.29 93.86
CA GLU A 480 28.17 -1.57 94.36
C GLU A 480 29.24 -2.36 95.11
N GLU A 481 30.49 -2.42 94.66
CA GLU A 481 31.58 -3.08 95.38
C GLU A 481 31.96 -2.35 96.68
N LEU A 482 31.95 -1.00 96.68
CA LEU A 482 32.13 -0.20 97.89
C LEU A 482 30.98 -0.42 98.88
N ASP A 483 29.74 -0.44 98.39
CA ASP A 483 28.58 -0.74 99.22
C ASP A 483 28.59 -2.20 99.65
N TYR A 484 29.05 -3.14 98.82
CA TYR A 484 29.24 -4.54 99.20
C TYR A 484 30.32 -4.67 100.27
N LEU A 485 31.39 -3.88 100.25
CA LEU A 485 32.37 -3.82 101.34
C LEU A 485 31.78 -3.21 102.62
N LYS A 486 30.91 -2.19 102.51
CA LYS A 486 30.18 -1.62 103.66
C LYS A 486 29.15 -2.61 104.24
N HIS A 487 28.44 -3.35 103.39
CA HIS A 487 27.39 -4.30 103.78
C HIS A 487 27.93 -5.70 104.10
N ALA A 488 29.10 -6.09 103.59
CA ALA A 488 29.85 -7.27 104.07
C ALA A 488 30.35 -7.07 105.50
N GLY A 489 30.57 -5.81 105.92
CA GLY A 489 30.78 -5.46 107.33
C GLY A 489 29.49 -5.38 108.15
N VAL A 490 28.33 -5.15 107.52
CA VAL A 490 27.05 -4.92 108.20
C VAL A 490 25.90 -5.44 107.34
N SER A 491 25.33 -6.58 107.75
CA SER A 491 23.98 -7.05 107.36
C SER A 491 23.88 -7.94 106.12
N ASN A 492 24.26 -9.18 106.34
CA ASN A 492 23.56 -10.35 105.80
C ASN A 492 22.11 -10.38 106.35
N ALA A 493 21.16 -9.63 105.77
CA ALA A 493 19.72 -9.85 105.98
C ALA A 493 18.82 -8.98 105.09
N MET A 494 17.79 -9.61 104.51
CA MET A 494 16.51 -9.07 103.99
C MET A 494 16.43 -8.53 102.55
N GLY A 495 15.52 -9.11 101.75
CA GLY A 495 14.94 -8.44 100.58
C GLY A 495 14.50 -9.30 99.38
N GLY A 496 13.81 -10.42 99.56
CA GLY A 496 13.35 -11.30 98.45
C GLY A 496 12.20 -10.75 97.59
N ALA A 497 11.58 -9.62 97.94
CA ALA A 497 10.37 -9.12 97.28
C ALA A 497 10.63 -8.11 96.14
N ASP A 498 11.72 -7.34 96.18
CA ASP A 498 12.02 -6.30 95.18
C ASP A 498 12.52 -6.85 93.83
N LYS A 499 13.12 -8.05 93.83
CA LYS A 499 13.59 -8.70 92.60
C LYS A 499 12.43 -9.11 91.67
N ASN A 500 11.24 -9.35 92.21
CA ASN A 500 10.10 -9.88 91.44
C ASN A 500 9.41 -8.85 90.53
N TRP A 501 9.24 -7.60 90.95
CA TRP A 501 8.60 -6.58 90.09
C TRP A 501 9.56 -6.08 89.00
N ARG A 502 10.86 -6.02 89.32
CA ARG A 502 11.92 -5.63 88.38
C ARG A 502 12.07 -6.68 87.26
N ASN A 503 12.04 -7.97 87.60
CA ASN A 503 12.00 -9.07 86.62
C ASN A 503 10.73 -9.05 85.76
N ARG A 504 9.56 -8.75 86.34
CA ARG A 504 8.30 -8.61 85.58
C ARG A 504 8.32 -7.44 84.61
N ARG A 505 9.01 -6.34 84.95
CA ARG A 505 9.16 -5.18 84.06
C ARG A 505 10.13 -5.49 82.91
N SER A 506 11.28 -6.12 83.20
CA SER A 506 12.23 -6.58 82.18
C SER A 506 11.56 -7.52 81.19
N GLN A 507 10.85 -8.56 81.67
CA GLN A 507 10.13 -9.49 80.80
C GLN A 507 9.09 -8.83 79.90
N LYS A 508 8.43 -7.75 80.35
CA LYS A 508 7.49 -7.02 79.50
C LYS A 508 8.19 -6.22 78.41
N LEU A 509 9.36 -5.67 78.70
CA LEU A 509 10.17 -4.90 77.77
C LEU A 509 10.79 -5.84 76.72
N ASP A 510 11.39 -6.94 77.17
CA ASP A 510 11.92 -8.01 76.31
C ASP A 510 10.83 -8.59 75.39
N LYS A 511 9.63 -8.81 75.93
CA LYS A 511 8.47 -9.27 75.14
C LYS A 511 8.01 -8.24 74.11
N MET A 512 8.10 -6.95 74.42
CA MET A 512 7.74 -5.88 73.49
C MET A 512 8.78 -5.72 72.38
N GLU A 513 10.07 -5.81 72.72
CA GLU A 513 11.16 -5.81 71.73
C GLU A 513 11.07 -7.03 70.79
N LEU A 514 10.76 -8.21 71.33
CA LEU A 514 10.53 -9.42 70.53
C LEU A 514 9.39 -9.21 69.52
N LEU A 515 8.26 -8.64 69.94
CA LEU A 515 7.14 -8.36 69.05
C LEU A 515 7.48 -7.30 67.99
N ASN A 516 8.26 -6.29 68.35
CA ASN A 516 8.70 -5.26 67.41
C ASN A 516 9.68 -5.82 66.36
N LEU A 517 10.64 -6.66 66.79
CA LEU A 517 11.54 -7.39 65.90
C LEU A 517 10.76 -8.35 64.99
N GLN A 518 9.74 -9.04 65.53
CA GLN A 518 8.88 -9.90 64.74
C GLN A 518 8.09 -9.12 63.67
N SER A 519 7.57 -7.94 64.02
CA SER A 519 6.89 -7.05 63.07
C SER A 519 7.85 -6.53 62.00
N SER A 520 9.07 -6.13 62.39
CA SER A 520 10.09 -5.63 61.46
C SER A 520 10.55 -6.72 60.49
N LEU A 521 10.83 -7.92 60.99
CA LEU A 521 11.21 -9.08 60.18
C LEU A 521 10.09 -9.44 59.18
N GLN A 522 8.84 -9.41 59.61
CA GLN A 522 7.70 -9.69 58.73
C GLN A 522 7.58 -8.65 57.62
N SER A 523 7.79 -7.36 57.93
CA SER A 523 7.82 -6.28 56.94
C SER A 523 8.99 -6.44 55.96
N GLU A 524 10.16 -6.87 56.43
CA GLU A 524 11.32 -7.12 55.57
C GLU A 524 11.10 -8.32 54.65
N ILE A 525 10.52 -9.42 55.15
CA ILE A 525 10.15 -10.58 54.33
C ILE A 525 9.17 -10.16 53.24
N GLN A 526 8.15 -9.36 53.58
CA GLN A 526 7.17 -8.88 52.60
C GLN A 526 7.81 -7.98 51.53
N ALA A 527 8.72 -7.08 51.92
CA ALA A 527 9.46 -6.24 50.98
C ALA A 527 10.35 -7.07 50.05
N LYS A 528 11.07 -8.08 50.57
CA LYS A 528 11.88 -9.00 49.75
C LYS A 528 11.02 -9.82 48.79
N GLN A 529 9.84 -10.26 49.21
CA GLN A 529 8.88 -10.95 48.33
C GLN A 529 8.40 -10.05 47.20
N ALA A 530 8.03 -8.79 47.50
CA ALA A 530 7.62 -7.82 46.50
C ALA A 530 8.72 -7.53 45.48
N ILE A 531 9.97 -7.31 45.93
CA ILE A 531 11.12 -7.12 45.04
C ILE A 531 11.35 -8.35 44.16
N ASN A 532 11.23 -9.56 44.71
CA ASN A 532 11.42 -10.79 43.93
C ASN A 532 10.31 -10.97 42.87
N GLU A 533 9.07 -10.59 43.17
CA GLU A 533 7.98 -10.59 42.19
C GLU A 533 8.19 -9.57 41.07
N GLU A 534 8.64 -8.35 41.40
CA GLU A 534 9.00 -7.34 40.40
C GLU A 534 10.18 -7.78 39.53
N LEU A 535 11.17 -8.44 40.14
CA LEU A 535 12.32 -8.99 39.43
C LEU A 535 11.92 -10.15 38.50
N SER A 536 10.93 -10.97 38.89
CA SER A 536 10.35 -12.00 38.02
C SER A 536 9.61 -11.35 36.83
N LYS A 537 8.76 -10.35 37.09
CA LYS A 537 8.02 -9.64 36.03
C LYS A 537 8.94 -8.94 35.04
N THR A 538 10.00 -8.30 35.53
CA THR A 538 10.99 -7.63 34.66
C THR A 538 11.78 -8.64 33.82
N ARG A 539 12.11 -9.82 34.38
CA ARG A 539 12.72 -10.92 33.60
C ARG A 539 11.78 -11.44 32.52
N GLU A 540 10.49 -11.63 32.83
CA GLU A 540 9.48 -12.03 31.84
C GLU A 540 9.34 -10.99 30.71
N ALA A 541 9.26 -9.71 31.06
CA ALA A 541 9.19 -8.61 30.10
C ALA A 541 10.45 -8.51 29.22
N LEU A 542 11.64 -8.74 29.79
CA LEU A 542 12.90 -8.79 29.06
C LEU A 542 12.92 -9.93 28.03
N LEU A 543 12.43 -11.11 28.41
CA LEU A 543 12.35 -12.27 27.51
C LEU A 543 11.40 -12.01 26.35
N GLU A 544 10.24 -11.37 26.60
CA GLU A 544 9.30 -11.00 25.54
C GLU A 544 9.92 -9.95 24.59
N ALA A 545 10.55 -8.91 25.13
CA ALA A 545 11.24 -7.91 24.31
C ALA A 545 12.38 -8.53 23.46
N GLN A 546 13.10 -9.52 23.98
CA GLN A 546 14.11 -10.26 23.22
C GLN A 546 13.52 -11.13 22.10
N LYS A 547 12.31 -11.64 22.28
CA LYS A 547 11.58 -12.40 21.27
C LYS A 547 11.08 -11.46 20.16
N ASP A 548 10.46 -10.35 20.51
CA ASP A 548 10.02 -9.32 19.55
C ASP A 548 11.18 -8.77 18.70
N LEU A 549 12.35 -8.59 19.31
CA LEU A 549 13.56 -8.19 18.60
C LEU A 549 14.01 -9.26 17.59
N ARG A 550 13.94 -10.55 17.95
CA ARG A 550 14.26 -11.67 17.05
C ARG A 550 13.28 -11.74 15.89
N ASP A 551 11.98 -11.64 16.16
CA ASP A 551 10.95 -11.69 15.13
C ASP A 551 11.05 -10.49 14.18
N SER A 552 11.38 -9.30 14.70
CA SER A 552 11.62 -8.11 13.88
C SER A 552 12.90 -8.22 13.04
N ARG A 553 13.97 -8.84 13.57
CA ARG A 553 15.18 -9.16 12.78
C ARG A 553 14.88 -10.14 11.64
N GLN A 554 14.13 -11.20 11.91
CA GLN A 554 13.73 -12.16 10.86
C GLN A 554 12.89 -11.51 9.76
N ARG A 555 11.95 -10.63 10.13
CA ARG A 555 11.17 -9.84 9.15
C ARG A 555 12.07 -8.95 8.29
N ASN A 556 13.02 -8.25 8.90
CA ASN A 556 13.99 -7.43 8.16
C ASN A 556 14.85 -8.27 7.21
N GLU A 557 15.32 -9.44 7.64
CA GLU A 557 16.06 -10.36 6.76
C GLU A 557 15.20 -10.85 5.58
N ALA A 558 13.92 -11.14 5.80
CA ALA A 558 12.98 -11.50 4.74
C ALA A 558 12.80 -10.35 3.74
N PHE A 559 12.63 -9.11 4.21
CA PHE A 559 12.54 -7.94 3.34
C PHE A 559 13.83 -7.70 2.54
N VAL A 560 15.01 -7.87 3.16
CA VAL A 560 16.29 -7.77 2.44
C VAL A 560 16.39 -8.83 1.33
N GLN A 561 15.92 -10.05 1.57
CA GLN A 561 15.87 -11.09 0.54
C GLN A 561 14.89 -10.76 -0.59
N ASP A 562 13.71 -10.22 -0.25
CA ASP A 562 12.72 -9.78 -1.24
C ASP A 562 13.25 -8.63 -2.10
N ILE A 563 13.93 -7.64 -1.50
CA ILE A 563 14.59 -6.55 -2.22
C ILE A 563 15.62 -7.11 -3.20
N LYS A 564 16.48 -8.03 -2.77
CA LYS A 564 17.46 -8.69 -3.66
C LYS A 564 16.78 -9.44 -4.81
N ARG A 565 15.66 -10.11 -4.57
CA ARG A 565 14.88 -10.76 -5.64
C ARG A 565 14.32 -9.73 -6.63
N LYS A 566 13.78 -8.61 -6.13
CA LYS A 566 13.26 -7.51 -6.97
C LYS A 566 14.36 -6.83 -7.76
N GLU A 567 15.53 -6.60 -7.19
CA GLU A 567 16.70 -6.06 -7.90
C GLU A 567 17.15 -7.00 -9.03
N LYS A 568 17.15 -8.32 -8.79
CA LYS A 568 17.45 -9.32 -9.83
C LYS A 568 16.42 -9.26 -10.96
N GLN A 569 15.12 -9.18 -10.64
CA GLN A 569 14.05 -9.03 -11.63
C GLN A 569 14.18 -7.74 -12.43
N LEU A 570 14.50 -6.61 -11.78
CA LEU A 570 14.74 -5.34 -12.46
C LEU A 570 15.95 -5.41 -13.39
N LYS A 571 17.04 -6.06 -12.95
CA LYS A 571 18.24 -6.23 -13.77
C LYS A 571 17.98 -7.13 -14.99
N GLU A 572 17.13 -8.15 -14.83
CA GLU A 572 16.73 -9.04 -15.93
C GLU A 572 15.80 -8.33 -16.92
N LEU A 573 14.85 -7.53 -16.44
CA LEU A 573 14.02 -6.67 -17.29
C LEU A 573 14.85 -5.62 -18.03
N GLN A 574 15.81 -4.99 -17.35
CA GLN A 574 16.76 -4.05 -17.96
C GLN A 574 17.60 -4.75 -19.04
N ASN A 575 18.15 -5.93 -18.75
CA ASN A 575 18.90 -6.72 -19.74
C ASN A 575 18.04 -7.14 -20.93
N ARG A 576 16.75 -7.43 -20.74
CA ARG A 576 15.81 -7.73 -21.83
C ARG A 576 15.52 -6.48 -22.67
N LEU A 577 15.36 -5.33 -22.03
CA LEU A 577 15.17 -4.06 -22.71
C LEU A 577 16.41 -3.67 -23.54
N ASP A 578 17.60 -3.93 -23.00
CA ASP A 578 18.88 -3.68 -23.66
C ASP A 578 19.15 -4.70 -24.79
N ALA A 579 18.72 -5.97 -24.62
CA ALA A 579 18.82 -7.02 -25.63
C ALA A 579 17.81 -6.88 -26.79
N GLU A 580 16.61 -6.35 -26.52
CA GLU A 580 15.62 -6.04 -27.55
C GLU A 580 15.95 -4.75 -28.35
N GLY A 581 16.96 -4.01 -27.93
CA GLY A 581 17.49 -2.85 -28.64
C GLY A 581 16.51 -1.68 -28.68
N PHE A 582 16.89 -0.58 -28.04
CA PHE A 582 16.21 0.73 -28.12
C PHE A 582 15.94 1.22 -29.57
N GLY A 583 16.61 0.65 -30.57
CA GLY A 583 16.41 0.92 -32.00
C GLY A 583 15.20 0.25 -32.66
N SER A 584 14.56 -0.74 -32.02
CA SER A 584 13.33 -1.38 -32.51
C SER A 584 12.07 -0.63 -32.05
N TRP A 585 12.08 -0.14 -30.82
CA TRP A 585 10.98 0.60 -30.20
C TRP A 585 10.70 1.96 -30.87
N LEU A 586 11.75 2.64 -31.39
CA LEU A 586 11.59 3.88 -32.16
C LEU A 586 11.07 3.68 -33.60
N LYS A 587 11.10 2.46 -34.16
CA LYS A 587 10.64 2.18 -35.52
C LYS A 587 9.14 1.87 -35.61
N HIS A 588 8.47 1.68 -34.47
CA HIS A 588 7.09 1.21 -34.39
C HIS A 588 6.12 2.19 -33.71
N LEU A 589 6.41 3.49 -33.76
CA LEU A 589 5.48 4.53 -33.31
C LEU A 589 4.67 5.13 -34.48
N PRO A 590 3.49 4.61 -34.87
CA PRO A 590 2.57 5.34 -35.72
C PRO A 590 1.65 6.25 -34.90
N LEU A 591 1.46 7.46 -35.45
CA LEU A 591 0.57 8.54 -35.03
C LEU A 591 -0.84 8.04 -34.65
N VAL A 592 -1.22 8.08 -33.37
CA VAL A 592 -2.64 8.05 -32.96
C VAL A 592 -2.89 9.07 -31.83
N ILE A 593 -2.46 10.31 -32.05
CA ILE A 593 -2.84 11.46 -31.23
C ILE A 593 -4.10 12.15 -31.80
N GLY A 594 -4.54 11.81 -33.02
CA GLY A 594 -5.62 12.52 -33.72
C GLY A 594 -7.05 12.20 -33.28
N ILE A 595 -7.34 10.99 -32.80
CA ILE A 595 -8.74 10.54 -32.67
C ILE A 595 -9.31 10.77 -31.26
N THR A 596 -8.45 10.84 -30.24
CA THR A 596 -8.87 11.09 -28.84
C THR A 596 -9.21 12.57 -28.57
N SER A 597 -8.73 13.49 -29.41
CA SER A 597 -9.02 14.94 -29.33
C SER A 597 -10.46 15.28 -29.77
N CYS A 598 -10.99 14.61 -30.81
CA CYS A 598 -12.31 14.91 -31.34
C CYS A 598 -13.45 14.51 -30.39
N PHE A 599 -13.29 13.41 -29.64
CA PHE A 599 -14.30 12.98 -28.66
C PHE A 599 -14.36 13.88 -27.42
N TRP A 600 -13.22 14.43 -27.00
CA TRP A 600 -13.18 15.39 -25.91
C TRP A 600 -13.76 16.75 -26.31
N GLY A 601 -13.54 17.18 -27.57
CA GLY A 601 -14.14 18.40 -28.12
C GLY A 601 -15.67 18.34 -28.24
N ILE A 602 -16.25 17.20 -28.61
CA ILE A 602 -17.71 17.03 -28.72
C ILE A 602 -18.37 16.99 -27.32
N LEU A 603 -17.71 16.36 -26.34
CA LEU A 603 -18.19 16.32 -24.95
C LEU A 603 -18.18 17.70 -24.28
N LEU A 604 -17.16 18.51 -24.56
CA LEU A 604 -17.05 19.91 -24.11
C LEU A 604 -18.06 20.84 -24.79
N LEU A 605 -18.43 20.58 -26.05
CA LEU A 605 -19.49 21.32 -26.75
C LEU A 605 -20.88 21.02 -26.21
N PHE A 606 -21.15 19.77 -25.83
CA PHE A 606 -22.44 19.37 -25.25
C PHE A 606 -22.65 19.94 -23.84
N MET A 607 -21.59 20.00 -23.03
CA MET A 607 -21.61 20.62 -21.69
C MET A 607 -21.80 22.14 -21.72
N ARG A 608 -21.45 22.81 -22.82
CA ARG A 608 -21.54 24.27 -22.97
C ARG A 608 -22.87 24.77 -23.57
N LEU A 609 -23.70 23.86 -24.06
CA LEU A 609 -25.01 24.15 -24.68
C LEU A 609 -26.20 23.95 -23.72
N TYR A 610 -25.96 23.38 -22.53
CA TYR A 610 -26.99 23.10 -21.51
C TYR A 610 -26.74 23.78 -20.15
N SER A 611 -25.82 24.74 -20.10
CA SER A 611 -25.59 25.66 -18.97
C SER A 611 -25.72 27.09 -19.48
#